data_AF-A0A832JP61-F1
#
_entry.id   AF-A0A832JP61-F1
#
_cell.length_a   1.000
_cell.length_b   1.000
_cell.length_c   1.000
_cell.angle_alpha   90.00
_cell.angle_beta   90.00
_cell.angle_gamma   90.00
#
_symmetry.space_group_name_H-M   'P 1'
#
loop_
_entity.id
_entity.type
_entity.pdbx_description
1 polymer ?
#
loop_
_entity_poly.entity_id
_entity_poly.type
_entity_poly.pdbx_seq_one_letter_code
_entity_poly.pdbx_strand_id
1 'polypeptide(L)'
;MELEKRVGEVAKEITDVAVKAFEVITCLSPISENALLKHLGDAVMVVVHELAHEAIHSAYPELDTLYERDPVLGECASEVGARMLEVYVLKKIGARAHSFEELALELEGYARLRGVCWSASVLQELYVRAEALLERMELREFMGVVVRECERVLKEK
;
A
#
# COMPACT_ATOMS: atom_id res chain seq x y z
N MET A 1 2.45 19.08 14.92
CA MET A 1 1.95 19.22 16.31
C MET A 1 0.43 19.26 16.42
N GLU A 2 -0.29 20.22 15.81
CA GLU A 2 -1.77 20.24 15.89
C GLU A 2 -2.44 19.11 15.09
N LEU A 3 -1.93 18.83 13.88
CA LEU A 3 -2.41 17.71 13.05
C LEU A 3 -2.17 16.35 13.72
N GLU A 4 -0.96 16.10 14.25
CA GLU A 4 -0.62 14.85 14.94
C GLU A 4 -1.53 14.62 16.16
N LYS A 5 -1.82 15.68 16.91
CA LYS A 5 -2.75 15.60 18.04
C LYS A 5 -4.15 15.21 17.57
N ARG A 6 -4.66 15.84 16.51
CA ARG A 6 -5.97 15.52 15.94
C ARG A 6 -6.02 14.10 15.36
N VAL A 7 -4.98 13.66 14.68
CA VAL A 7 -4.86 12.28 14.17
C VAL A 7 -4.86 11.30 15.34
N GLY A 8 -4.14 11.59 16.42
CA GLY A 8 -4.14 10.76 17.63
C GLY A 8 -5.52 10.66 18.30
N GLU A 9 -6.26 11.76 18.37
CA GLU A 9 -7.63 11.78 18.90
C GLU A 9 -8.58 10.92 18.05
N VAL A 10 -8.53 11.05 16.72
CA VAL A 10 -9.33 10.23 15.80
C VAL A 10 -8.93 8.75 15.85
N ALA A 11 -7.63 8.44 15.89
CA ALA A 11 -7.15 7.07 15.99
C ALA A 11 -7.61 6.40 17.29
N LYS A 12 -7.66 7.14 18.39
CA LYS A 12 -8.21 6.66 19.67
C LYS A 12 -9.70 6.36 19.55
N GLU A 13 -10.47 7.26 18.95
CA GLU A 13 -11.91 7.05 18.74
C GLU A 13 -12.18 5.80 17.89
N ILE A 14 -11.43 5.61 16.80
CA ILE A 14 -11.52 4.42 15.94
C ILE A 14 -11.18 3.15 16.73
N THR A 15 -10.12 3.18 17.54
CA THR A 15 -9.73 2.05 18.38
C THR A 15 -10.82 1.72 19.40
N ASP A 16 -11.40 2.73 20.06
CA ASP A 16 -12.48 2.54 21.03
C ASP A 16 -13.73 1.93 20.36
N VAL A 17 -14.05 2.33 19.12
CA VAL A 17 -15.13 1.73 18.34
C VAL A 17 -14.83 0.28 17.98
N ALA A 18 -13.61 -0.03 17.54
CA ALA A 18 -13.20 -1.38 17.19
C ALA A 18 -13.29 -2.35 18.38
N VAL A 19 -12.88 -1.90 19.59
CA VAL A 19 -13.00 -2.68 20.82
C VAL A 19 -14.46 -2.94 21.17
N LYS A 20 -15.32 -1.91 21.13
CA LYS A 20 -16.76 -2.09 21.37
C LYS A 20 -17.41 -3.04 20.37
N ALA A 21 -17.02 -2.97 19.09
CA ALA A 21 -17.49 -3.89 18.08
C ALA A 21 -17.09 -5.34 18.39
N PHE A 22 -15.84 -5.57 18.81
CA PHE A 22 -15.37 -6.89 19.25
C PHE A 22 -16.15 -7.43 20.44
N GLU A 23 -16.42 -6.62 21.46
CA GLU A 23 -17.25 -7.01 22.62
C GLU A 23 -18.64 -7.46 22.19
N VAL A 24 -19.30 -6.70 21.31
CA VAL A 24 -20.64 -7.05 20.81
C VAL A 24 -20.61 -8.34 19.99
N ILE A 25 -19.64 -8.50 19.09
CA ILE A 25 -19.55 -9.69 18.23
C ILE A 25 -19.20 -10.93 19.04
N THR A 26 -18.32 -10.83 20.05
CA THR A 26 -17.96 -11.96 20.90
C THR A 26 -19.11 -12.48 21.76
N CYS A 27 -20.10 -11.64 22.07
CA CYS A 27 -21.36 -12.09 22.67
C CYS A 27 -22.19 -12.98 21.72
N LEU A 28 -22.04 -12.83 20.40
CA LEU A 28 -22.74 -13.63 19.39
C LEU A 28 -22.02 -14.95 19.09
N SER A 29 -20.69 -14.92 19.06
CA SER A 29 -19.86 -16.11 18.85
C SER A 29 -18.46 -15.87 19.41
N PRO A 30 -17.81 -16.87 20.06
CA PRO A 30 -16.42 -16.75 20.45
C PRO A 30 -15.53 -16.41 19.25
N ILE A 31 -14.69 -15.39 19.41
CA ILE A 31 -13.63 -15.01 18.47
C ILE A 31 -12.32 -15.07 19.24
N SER A 32 -11.27 -15.60 18.61
CA SER A 32 -9.95 -15.60 19.23
C SER A 32 -9.35 -14.20 19.25
N GLU A 33 -8.65 -13.85 20.32
CA GLU A 33 -7.88 -12.60 20.41
C GLU A 33 -6.91 -12.45 19.22
N ASN A 34 -6.30 -13.57 18.79
CA ASN A 34 -5.42 -13.60 17.63
C ASN A 34 -6.13 -13.17 16.32
N ALA A 35 -7.42 -13.47 16.16
CA ALA A 35 -8.18 -13.02 15.00
C ALA A 35 -8.41 -11.50 15.04
N LEU A 36 -8.74 -10.94 16.22
CA LEU A 36 -8.86 -9.49 16.39
C LEU A 36 -7.53 -8.78 16.08
N LEU A 37 -6.44 -9.23 16.69
CA LEU A 37 -5.11 -8.65 16.47
C LEU A 37 -4.68 -8.72 15.00
N LYS A 38 -4.97 -9.83 14.32
CA LYS A 38 -4.75 -9.96 12.89
C LYS A 38 -5.51 -8.90 12.10
N HIS A 39 -6.82 -8.76 12.33
CA HIS A 39 -7.66 -7.82 11.58
C HIS A 39 -7.34 -6.35 11.87
N LEU A 40 -6.94 -6.01 13.10
CA LEU A 40 -6.42 -4.69 13.41
C LEU A 40 -5.10 -4.42 12.66
N GLY A 41 -4.22 -5.42 12.56
CA GLY A 41 -3.03 -5.36 11.71
C GLY A 41 -3.37 -5.12 10.24
N ASP A 42 -4.33 -5.87 9.71
CA ASP A 42 -4.82 -5.71 8.33
C ASP A 42 -5.37 -4.29 8.10
N ALA A 43 -6.10 -3.73 9.07
CA ALA A 43 -6.61 -2.36 8.99
C ALA A 43 -5.48 -1.30 8.97
N VAL A 44 -4.40 -1.50 9.74
CA VAL A 44 -3.22 -0.62 9.69
C VAL A 44 -2.57 -0.67 8.31
N MET A 45 -2.43 -1.86 7.71
CA MET A 45 -1.87 -2.00 6.37
C MET A 45 -2.72 -1.24 5.34
N VAL A 46 -4.04 -1.36 5.39
CA VAL A 46 -4.96 -0.60 4.51
C VAL A 46 -4.77 0.91 4.70
N VAL A 47 -4.72 1.41 5.94
CA VAL A 47 -4.51 2.85 6.18
C VAL A 47 -3.18 3.32 5.60
N VAL A 48 -2.10 2.55 5.77
CA VAL A 48 -0.78 2.89 5.20
C VAL A 48 -0.84 2.88 3.67
N HIS A 49 -1.54 1.91 3.07
CA HIS A 49 -1.72 1.82 1.62
C HIS A 49 -2.42 3.06 1.04
N GLU A 50 -3.55 3.47 1.63
CA GLU A 50 -4.29 4.65 1.17
C GLU A 50 -3.46 5.93 1.35
N LEU A 51 -2.75 6.07 2.48
CA LEU A 51 -1.84 7.20 2.69
C LEU A 51 -0.67 7.19 1.70
N ALA A 52 -0.23 6.01 1.25
CA ALA A 52 0.79 5.90 0.22
C ALA A 52 0.30 6.44 -1.13
N HIS A 53 -0.94 6.14 -1.52
CA HIS A 53 -1.55 6.75 -2.71
C HIS A 53 -1.61 8.28 -2.61
N GLU A 54 -2.10 8.82 -1.50
CA GLU A 54 -2.17 10.27 -1.28
C GLU A 54 -0.78 10.94 -1.34
N ALA A 55 0.22 10.30 -0.72
CA ALA A 55 1.60 10.78 -0.77
C ALA A 55 2.16 10.77 -2.20
N ILE A 56 1.90 9.70 -2.96
CA ILE A 56 2.31 9.56 -4.36
C ILE A 56 1.64 10.62 -5.23
N HIS A 57 0.33 10.81 -5.12
CA HIS A 57 -0.38 11.84 -5.88
C HIS A 57 0.15 13.24 -5.58
N SER A 58 0.46 13.52 -4.31
CA SER A 58 1.05 14.81 -3.93
C SER A 58 2.46 15.01 -4.49
N ALA A 59 3.28 13.96 -4.60
CA ALA A 59 4.68 14.05 -5.03
C ALA A 59 4.88 13.86 -6.54
N TYR A 60 3.95 13.19 -7.22
CA TYR A 60 4.01 12.81 -8.63
C TYR A 60 2.67 13.11 -9.34
N PRO A 61 2.24 14.39 -9.39
CA PRO A 61 0.93 14.77 -9.94
C PRO A 61 0.75 14.46 -11.43
N GLU A 62 1.86 14.26 -12.16
CA GLU A 62 1.81 13.73 -13.53
C GLU A 62 1.19 12.32 -13.65
N LEU A 63 0.97 11.61 -12.53
CA LEU A 63 0.25 10.32 -12.51
C LEU A 63 -1.19 10.46 -13.03
N ASP A 64 -1.86 11.57 -12.74
CA ASP A 64 -3.23 11.81 -13.22
C ASP A 64 -3.25 11.90 -14.75
N THR A 65 -2.28 12.65 -15.32
CA THR A 65 -2.13 12.75 -16.78
C THR A 65 -1.77 11.39 -17.40
N LEU A 66 -0.97 10.58 -16.70
CA LEU A 66 -0.64 9.22 -17.15
C LEU A 66 -1.89 8.34 -17.18
N TYR A 67 -2.71 8.40 -16.13
CA TYR A 67 -3.96 7.65 -16.01
C TYR A 67 -4.99 8.04 -17.07
N GLU A 68 -5.10 9.34 -17.40
CA GLU A 68 -5.97 9.82 -18.48
C GLU A 68 -5.54 9.30 -19.86
N ARG A 69 -4.22 9.20 -20.10
CA ARG A 69 -3.67 8.77 -21.40
C ARG A 69 -3.64 7.25 -21.56
N ASP A 70 -3.24 6.56 -20.51
CA ASP A 70 -3.12 5.11 -20.43
C ASP A 70 -3.61 4.64 -19.04
N PRO A 71 -4.91 4.31 -18.92
CA PRO A 71 -5.49 3.92 -17.63
C PRO A 71 -4.91 2.63 -17.04
N VAL A 72 -4.28 1.78 -17.85
CA VAL A 72 -3.64 0.53 -17.38
C VAL A 72 -2.28 0.85 -16.79
N LEU A 73 -1.48 1.66 -17.48
CA LEU A 73 -0.19 2.12 -16.98
C LEU A 73 -0.34 3.01 -15.74
N GLY A 74 -1.31 3.92 -15.74
CA GLY A 74 -1.64 4.74 -14.58
C GLY A 74 -2.04 3.92 -13.36
N GLU A 75 -2.94 2.93 -13.53
CA GLU A 75 -3.31 2.00 -12.45
C GLU A 75 -2.10 1.19 -11.98
N CYS A 76 -1.29 0.65 -12.90
CA CYS A 76 -0.07 -0.08 -12.55
C CYS A 76 0.88 0.76 -11.70
N ALA A 77 1.20 1.97 -12.15
CA ALA A 77 2.15 2.82 -11.48
C ALA A 77 1.65 3.25 -10.09
N SER A 78 0.36 3.58 -9.98
CA SER A 78 -0.27 3.94 -8.70
C SER A 78 -0.21 2.77 -7.72
N GLU A 79 -0.70 1.59 -8.11
CA GLU A 79 -0.78 0.42 -7.24
C GLU A 79 0.60 -0.11 -6.85
N VAL A 80 1.49 -0.33 -7.82
CA VAL A 80 2.84 -0.81 -7.54
C VAL A 80 3.61 0.20 -6.68
N GLY A 81 3.49 1.49 -6.98
CA GLY A 81 4.10 2.55 -6.19
C GLY A 81 3.62 2.54 -4.74
N ALA A 82 2.30 2.48 -4.54
CA ALA A 82 1.69 2.46 -3.21
C ALA A 82 2.09 1.21 -2.43
N ARG A 83 2.09 0.02 -3.04
CA ARG A 83 2.52 -1.23 -2.39
C ARG A 83 3.99 -1.21 -1.96
N MET A 84 4.87 -0.66 -2.79
CA MET A 84 6.30 -0.54 -2.42
C MET A 84 6.51 0.45 -1.28
N LEU A 85 5.80 1.58 -1.29
CA LEU A 85 5.86 2.56 -0.21
C LEU A 85 5.24 2.01 1.08
N GLU A 86 4.15 1.25 0.99
CA GLU A 86 3.52 0.53 2.10
C GLU A 86 4.53 -0.43 2.77
N VAL A 87 5.19 -1.28 1.98
CA VAL A 87 6.23 -2.20 2.49
C VAL A 87 7.35 -1.43 3.18
N TYR A 88 7.82 -0.34 2.58
CA TYR A 88 8.88 0.49 3.16
C TYR A 88 8.46 1.07 4.51
N VAL A 89 7.30 1.72 4.59
CA VAL A 89 6.80 2.37 5.81
C VAL A 89 6.57 1.35 6.91
N LEU A 90 5.88 0.24 6.62
CA LEU A 90 5.59 -0.81 7.58
C LEU A 90 6.87 -1.44 8.14
N LYS A 91 7.87 -1.72 7.29
CA LYS A 91 9.19 -2.19 7.73
C LYS A 91 9.90 -1.17 8.62
N LYS A 92 9.89 0.12 8.26
CA LYS A 92 10.55 1.18 9.04
C LYS A 92 9.94 1.36 10.44
N ILE A 93 8.64 1.15 10.60
CA ILE A 93 7.97 1.22 11.91
C ILE A 93 7.92 -0.11 12.67
N GLY A 94 8.51 -1.18 12.11
CA GLY A 94 8.53 -2.51 12.74
C GLY A 94 7.16 -3.22 12.75
N ALA A 95 6.25 -2.83 11.86
CA ALA A 95 4.97 -3.49 11.67
C ALA A 95 5.09 -4.66 10.67
N ARG A 96 4.08 -5.54 10.66
CA ARG A 96 3.96 -6.54 9.59
C ARG A 96 3.74 -5.82 8.26
N ALA A 97 4.51 -6.21 7.25
CA ALA A 97 4.32 -5.81 5.86
C ALA A 97 3.94 -7.04 5.03
N HIS A 98 3.29 -6.82 3.89
CA HIS A 98 3.06 -7.87 2.92
C HIS A 98 4.37 -8.44 2.37
N SER A 99 4.38 -9.74 2.10
CA SER A 99 5.43 -10.38 1.30
C SER A 99 5.26 -10.01 -0.17
N PHE A 100 6.31 -10.15 -0.98
CA PHE A 100 6.22 -9.86 -2.41
C PHE A 100 5.30 -10.84 -3.15
N GLU A 101 5.10 -12.05 -2.62
CA GLU A 101 4.10 -13.00 -3.09
C GLU A 101 2.68 -12.53 -2.78
N GLU A 102 2.42 -12.02 -1.57
CA GLU A 102 1.12 -11.42 -1.20
C GLU A 102 0.82 -10.23 -2.12
N LEU A 103 1.79 -9.34 -2.35
CA LEU A 103 1.64 -8.21 -3.26
C LEU A 103 1.35 -8.62 -4.71
N ALA A 104 2.04 -9.64 -5.22
CA ALA A 104 1.79 -10.15 -6.57
C ALA A 104 0.34 -10.64 -6.72
N LEU A 105 -0.16 -11.40 -5.74
CA LEU A 105 -1.53 -11.88 -5.71
C LEU A 105 -2.56 -10.74 -5.62
N GLU A 106 -2.27 -9.70 -4.83
CA GLU A 106 -3.14 -8.52 -4.76
C GLU A 106 -3.20 -7.77 -6.10
N LEU A 107 -2.06 -7.58 -6.76
CA LEU A 107 -1.99 -6.93 -8.07
C LEU A 107 -2.80 -7.66 -9.16
N GLU A 108 -2.87 -8.99 -9.11
CA GLU A 108 -3.74 -9.78 -10.01
C GLU A 108 -5.24 -9.54 -9.76
N GLY A 109 -5.61 -9.06 -8.57
CA GLY A 109 -6.97 -8.73 -8.18
C GLY A 109 -7.54 -7.51 -8.91
N TYR A 110 -6.68 -6.59 -9.36
CA TYR A 110 -7.09 -5.36 -10.03
C TYR A 110 -7.58 -5.65 -11.46
N ALA A 111 -8.73 -5.09 -11.80
CA ALA A 111 -9.43 -5.43 -13.03
C ALA A 111 -8.60 -5.15 -14.30
N ARG A 112 -7.84 -4.03 -14.34
CA ARG A 112 -7.05 -3.69 -15.53
C ARG A 112 -5.65 -4.32 -15.51
N LEU A 113 -5.16 -4.68 -14.32
CA LEU A 113 -3.89 -5.39 -14.16
C LEU A 113 -4.03 -6.91 -14.26
N ARG A 114 -5.25 -7.43 -14.39
CA ARG A 114 -5.47 -8.86 -14.57
C ARG A 114 -4.68 -9.41 -15.77
N GLY A 115 -3.89 -10.45 -15.50
CA GLY A 115 -3.00 -11.09 -16.47
C GLY A 115 -1.73 -10.30 -16.78
N VAL A 116 -1.44 -9.22 -16.05
CA VAL A 116 -0.10 -8.66 -15.96
C VAL A 116 0.64 -9.48 -14.91
N CYS A 117 1.58 -10.32 -15.33
CA CYS A 117 2.25 -11.25 -14.44
C CYS A 117 3.36 -10.55 -13.63
N TRP A 118 2.97 -9.86 -12.55
CA TRP A 118 3.93 -9.43 -11.53
C TRP A 118 4.36 -10.64 -10.71
N SER A 119 5.62 -11.05 -10.83
CA SER A 119 6.19 -12.07 -9.94
C SER A 119 6.75 -11.41 -8.67
N ALA A 120 6.79 -12.18 -7.58
CA ALA A 120 7.44 -11.76 -6.34
C ALA A 120 8.89 -11.32 -6.57
N SER A 121 9.63 -11.99 -7.46
CA SER A 121 11.01 -11.64 -7.81
C SER A 121 11.12 -10.26 -8.47
N VAL A 122 10.24 -9.96 -9.43
CA VAL A 122 10.24 -8.65 -10.12
C VAL A 122 9.90 -7.53 -9.14
N LEU A 123 8.92 -7.75 -8.26
CA LEU A 123 8.55 -6.79 -7.22
C LEU A 123 9.69 -6.58 -6.22
N GLN A 124 10.37 -7.65 -5.80
CA GLN A 124 11.52 -7.57 -4.91
C GLN A 124 12.69 -6.81 -5.55
N GLU A 125 13.01 -7.09 -6.81
CA GLU A 125 14.08 -6.40 -7.55
C GLU A 125 13.75 -4.92 -7.75
N LEU A 126 12.48 -4.59 -8.03
CA LEU A 126 12.02 -3.20 -8.07
C LEU A 126 12.20 -2.52 -6.71
N TYR A 127 11.75 -3.15 -5.63
CA TYR A 127 11.88 -2.62 -4.27
C TYR A 127 13.35 -2.33 -3.93
N VAL A 128 14.24 -3.31 -4.12
CA VAL A 128 15.67 -3.16 -3.80
C VAL A 128 16.32 -2.02 -4.59
N ARG A 129 15.97 -1.86 -5.87
CA ARG A 129 16.49 -0.75 -6.69
C ARG A 129 15.97 0.61 -6.25
N ALA A 130 14.74 0.67 -5.76
CA ALA A 130 14.04 1.92 -5.46
C ALA A 130 14.13 2.34 -3.98
N GLU A 131 14.46 1.42 -3.06
CA GLU A 131 14.48 1.65 -1.61
C GLU A 131 15.39 2.82 -1.21
N ALA A 132 16.57 2.94 -1.83
CA ALA A 132 17.49 4.03 -1.54
C ALA A 132 16.91 5.44 -1.84
N LEU A 133 15.95 5.53 -2.77
CA LEU A 133 15.22 6.78 -3.07
C LEU A 133 14.24 7.10 -1.94
N LEU A 134 13.53 6.09 -1.44
CA LEU A 134 12.64 6.23 -0.29
C LEU A 134 13.40 6.64 0.98
N GLU A 135 14.59 6.09 1.20
CA GLU A 135 15.46 6.51 2.32
C GLU A 135 15.91 7.97 2.24
N ARG A 136 16.06 8.51 1.03
CA ARG A 136 16.37 9.92 0.80
C ARG A 136 15.13 10.81 0.69
N MET A 137 13.93 10.25 0.87
CA MET A 137 12.65 10.96 0.70
C MET A 137 12.45 11.51 -0.72
N GLU A 138 13.08 10.88 -1.72
CA GLU A 138 13.02 11.23 -3.14
C GLU A 138 11.82 10.52 -3.81
N LEU A 139 10.59 10.84 -3.34
CA LEU A 139 9.39 10.10 -3.74
C LEU A 139 9.06 10.28 -5.23
N ARG A 140 9.41 11.43 -5.81
CA ARG A 140 9.19 11.72 -7.22
C ARG A 140 10.07 10.84 -8.12
N GLU A 141 11.35 10.73 -7.78
CA GLU A 141 12.33 9.90 -8.47
C GLU A 141 11.99 8.42 -8.32
N PHE A 142 11.55 8.02 -7.12
CA PHE A 142 11.01 6.69 -6.85
C PHE A 142 9.87 6.36 -7.81
N MET A 143 8.86 7.24 -7.94
CA MET A 143 7.76 7.03 -8.88
C MET A 143 8.23 6.96 -10.33
N GLY A 144 9.24 7.75 -10.71
CA GLY A 144 9.87 7.63 -12.02
C GLY A 144 10.46 6.24 -12.29
N VAL A 145 11.04 5.57 -11.27
CA VAL A 145 11.50 4.18 -11.39
C VAL A 145 10.32 3.21 -11.55
N VAL A 146 9.29 3.36 -10.71
CA VAL A 146 8.09 2.52 -10.74
C VAL A 146 7.38 2.60 -12.10
N VAL A 147 7.16 3.80 -12.63
CA VAL A 147 6.51 4.00 -13.93
C VAL A 147 7.27 3.29 -15.04
N ARG A 148 8.60 3.44 -15.11
CA ARG A 148 9.42 2.76 -16.12
C ARG A 148 9.34 1.24 -16.00
N GLU A 149 9.27 0.73 -14.79
CA GLU A 149 9.13 -0.71 -14.56
C GLU A 149 7.75 -1.22 -15.01
N CYS A 150 6.68 -0.49 -14.68
CA CYS A 150 5.33 -0.78 -15.18
C CYS A 150 5.27 -0.75 -16.71
N GLU A 151 5.87 0.26 -17.36
CA GLU A 151 5.95 0.31 -18.83
C GLU A 151 6.66 -0.91 -19.42
N ARG A 152 7.74 -1.37 -18.78
CA ARG A 152 8.49 -2.55 -19.21
C ARG A 152 7.63 -3.81 -19.10
N VAL A 153 7.05 -4.06 -17.93
CA VAL A 153 6.25 -5.26 -17.65
C VAL A 153 5.00 -5.30 -18.52
N LEU A 154 4.33 -4.17 -18.75
CA LEU A 154 3.14 -4.10 -19.59
C LEU A 154 3.42 -4.34 -21.09
N LYS A 155 4.65 -4.07 -21.56
CA LYS A 155 5.07 -4.36 -22.95
C LYS A 155 5.48 -5.81 -23.18
N GLU A 156 5.77 -6.54 -22.10
CA GLU A 156 6.14 -7.96 -22.13
C GLU A 156 4.92 -8.90 -22.06
N LYS A 157 3.70 -8.34 -21.93
CA LYS A 157 2.41 -9.03 -21.98
C LYS A 157 1.99 -9.33 -23.42
#